data_AF-A0A1I7X5B1-F1
#
_entry.id   AF-A0A1I7X5B1-F1
#
_cell.length_a   1.000
_cell.length_b   1.000
_cell.length_c   1.000
_cell.angle_alpha   90.00
_cell.angle_beta   90.00
_cell.angle_gamma   90.00
#
_symmetry.space_group_name_H-M   'P 1'
#
loop_
_entity.id
_entity.type
_entity.pdbx_description
1 polymer ?
#
loop_
_entity_poly.entity_id
_entity_poly.type
_entity_poly.pdbx_seq_one_letter_code
_entity_poly.pdbx_strand_id
1 'polypeptide(L)'
;MVQDMMTPIEDAFLLNSTDQLDNKLLVTIVEKGYTRVPVYKENRSNISMVLNVKDLVTAKFDQEYTINNLIDKLNSMRSQV
;
A
#
# COMPACT_ATOMS: atom_id res chain seq x y z
N MET A 1 -17.48 -5.16 -21.63
CA MET A 1 -17.84 -5.07 -20.19
C MET A 1 -16.60 -4.66 -19.39
N VAL A 2 -16.71 -4.25 -18.12
CA VAL A 2 -15.52 -3.83 -17.35
C VAL A 2 -14.50 -4.96 -17.20
N GLN A 3 -14.98 -6.21 -17.19
CA GLN A 3 -14.16 -7.43 -17.16
C GLN A 3 -13.10 -7.49 -18.27
N ASP A 4 -13.37 -6.90 -19.44
CA ASP A 4 -12.45 -6.95 -20.60
C ASP A 4 -11.28 -5.96 -20.47
N MET A 5 -11.36 -5.01 -19.53
CA MET A 5 -10.33 -4.00 -19.27
C MET A 5 -9.71 -4.10 -17.86
N MET A 6 -10.16 -5.07 -17.06
CA MET A 6 -9.61 -5.30 -15.73
C MET A 6 -8.28 -6.05 -15.81
N THR A 7 -7.35 -5.69 -14.92
CA THR A 7 -6.14 -6.49 -14.67
C THR A 7 -6.50 -7.65 -13.74
N PRO A 8 -6.15 -8.90 -14.09
CA PRO A 8 -6.31 -10.04 -13.19
C PRO A 8 -5.58 -9.82 -11.86
N ILE A 9 -6.12 -10.36 -10.78
CA ILE A 9 -5.57 -10.15 -9.43
C ILE A 9 -4.22 -10.85 -9.24
N GLU A 10 -3.98 -11.94 -9.96
CA GLU A 10 -2.68 -12.60 -10.03
C GLU A 10 -1.57 -11.70 -10.60
N ASP A 11 -1.92 -10.83 -11.56
CA ASP A 11 -0.98 -9.93 -12.24
C ASP A 11 -0.86 -8.57 -11.53
N ALA A 12 -1.77 -8.29 -10.59
CA ALA A 12 -1.78 -7.03 -9.86
C ALA A 12 -0.63 -6.95 -8.84
N PHE A 13 0.03 -5.80 -8.81
CA PHE A 13 0.95 -5.45 -7.74
C PHE A 13 0.15 -5.09 -6.47
N LEU A 14 0.31 -5.89 -5.43
CA LEU A 14 -0.39 -5.77 -4.15
C LEU A 14 0.62 -5.84 -3.02
N LEU A 15 0.34 -5.13 -1.93
CA LEU A 15 1.16 -5.18 -0.70
C LEU A 15 0.42 -5.97 0.38
N ASN A 16 1.16 -6.76 1.16
CA ASN A 16 0.60 -7.35 2.36
C ASN A 16 0.59 -6.30 3.47
N SER A 17 -0.51 -6.27 4.22
CA SER A 17 -0.66 -5.50 5.45
C SER A 17 0.49 -5.70 6.45
N THR A 18 1.16 -6.86 6.45
CA THR A 18 2.29 -7.17 7.34
C THR A 18 3.67 -6.94 6.70
N ASP A 19 3.75 -6.46 5.46
CA ASP A 19 5.04 -6.19 4.82
C ASP A 19 5.78 -5.09 5.59
N GLN A 20 7.09 -5.27 5.76
CA GLN A 20 7.97 -4.25 6.32
C GLN A 20 8.18 -3.14 5.30
N LEU A 21 7.94 -1.90 5.73
CA LEU A 21 8.16 -0.71 4.94
C LEU A 21 9.63 -0.29 5.05
N ASP A 22 10.49 -1.04 4.37
CA ASP A 22 11.92 -0.79 4.28
C ASP A 22 12.31 -0.07 2.98
N ASN A 23 13.59 0.30 2.87
CA ASN A 23 14.10 0.97 1.67
C ASN A 23 13.95 0.11 0.40
N LYS A 24 13.98 -1.22 0.51
CA LYS A 24 13.85 -2.10 -0.65
C LYS A 24 12.42 -2.08 -1.19
N LEU A 25 11.43 -2.13 -0.29
CA LEU A 25 10.03 -2.03 -0.65
C LEU A 25 9.71 -0.64 -1.22
N LEU A 26 10.26 0.42 -0.63
CA LEU A 26 10.11 1.78 -1.14
C LEU A 26 10.66 1.92 -2.57
N VAL A 27 11.87 1.42 -2.82
CA VAL A 27 12.45 1.40 -4.18
C VAL A 27 11.56 0.60 -5.14
N THR A 28 11.08 -0.57 -4.73
CA THR A 28 10.18 -1.41 -5.54
C THR A 28 8.89 -0.65 -5.91
N ILE A 29 8.27 0.05 -4.94
CA ILE A 29 7.06 0.85 -5.18
C ILE A 29 7.33 1.97 -6.19
N VAL A 30 8.47 2.65 -6.06
CA VAL A 30 8.88 3.75 -6.96
C VAL A 30 9.17 3.22 -8.37
N GLU A 31 9.91 2.12 -8.51
CA GLU A 31 10.24 1.49 -9.80
C GLU A 31 8.99 1.01 -10.55
N LYS A 32 7.97 0.52 -9.83
CA LYS A 32 6.69 0.15 -10.43
C LYS A 32 5.89 1.35 -10.93
N GLY A 33 6.09 2.54 -10.36
CA GLY A 33 5.48 3.79 -10.82
C GLY A 33 3.96 3.88 -10.61
N TYR A 34 3.35 3.00 -9.83
CA TYR A 34 1.92 3.07 -9.53
C TYR A 34 1.63 4.18 -8.53
N THR A 35 0.52 4.89 -8.72
CA THR A 35 0.11 5.96 -7.79
C THR A 35 -0.74 5.44 -6.63
N ARG A 36 -1.42 4.30 -6.83
CA ARG A 36 -2.35 3.65 -5.91
C ARG A 36 -2.03 2.17 -5.88
N VAL A 37 -1.71 1.66 -4.70
CA VAL A 37 -1.33 0.25 -4.52
C VAL A 37 -2.30 -0.39 -3.53
N PRO A 38 -3.08 -1.40 -3.92
CA PRO A 38 -3.98 -2.07 -2.99
C PRO A 38 -3.18 -2.86 -1.94
N VAL A 39 -3.68 -2.82 -0.70
CA VAL A 39 -3.14 -3.56 0.44
C VAL A 39 -4.14 -4.65 0.82
N TYR A 40 -3.66 -5.87 0.98
CA TYR A 40 -4.47 -7.02 1.35
C TYR A 40 -4.11 -7.56 2.73
N LYS A 41 -5.06 -8.26 3.35
CA LYS A 41 -4.88 -8.96 4.64
C LYS A 41 -5.23 -10.43 4.47
N GLU A 42 -4.36 -11.32 4.96
CA GLU A 42 -4.51 -12.80 4.90
C GLU A 42 -4.49 -13.38 3.48
N ASN A 43 -5.37 -12.92 2.59
CA ASN A 43 -5.51 -13.37 1.21
C ASN A 43 -5.52 -12.17 0.26
N ARG A 44 -4.91 -12.32 -0.93
CA ARG A 44 -4.89 -11.31 -2.00
C ARG A 44 -6.29 -10.84 -2.41
N SER A 45 -7.32 -11.68 -2.29
CA SER A 45 -8.71 -11.28 -2.57
C SER A 45 -9.33 -10.41 -1.47
N ASN A 46 -8.73 -10.35 -0.29
CA ASN A 46 -9.20 -9.56 0.84
C ASN A 46 -8.44 -8.22 0.90
N ILE A 47 -8.82 -7.31 0.00
CA ILE A 47 -8.27 -5.95 -0.05
C ILE A 47 -8.86 -5.12 1.10
N SER A 48 -8.01 -4.69 2.04
CA SER A 48 -8.42 -3.88 3.19
C SER A 48 -8.30 -2.38 2.92
N MET A 49 -7.39 -1.96 2.04
CA MET A 49 -7.04 -0.55 1.85
C MET A 49 -6.38 -0.31 0.49
N VAL A 50 -6.30 0.96 0.08
CA VAL A 50 -5.46 1.42 -1.03
C VAL A 50 -4.46 2.45 -0.52
N LEU A 51 -3.17 2.15 -0.66
CA LEU A 51 -2.07 3.04 -0.34
C LEU A 51 -1.85 4.05 -1.47
N ASN A 52 -1.88 5.34 -1.16
CA ASN A 52 -1.41 6.36 -2.10
C ASN A 52 0.08 6.56 -1.93
N VAL A 53 0.85 6.44 -3.02
CA VAL A 53 2.31 6.55 -2.96
C VAL A 53 2.76 7.95 -2.50
N LYS A 54 1.98 9.00 -2.76
CA LYS A 54 2.28 10.35 -2.25
C LYS A 54 2.27 10.42 -0.71
N ASP A 55 1.49 9.57 -0.04
CA ASP A 55 1.37 9.57 1.42
C ASP A 55 2.68 9.04 2.06
N LEU A 56 3.45 8.21 1.33
CA LEU A 56 4.78 7.74 1.74
C LEU A 56 5.80 8.87 1.82
N VAL A 57 5.72 9.90 0.96
CA VAL A 57 6.66 11.04 0.99
C VAL A 57 6.57 11.81 2.31
N THR A 58 5.40 11.80 2.94
CA THR A 58 5.16 12.46 4.23
C THR A 58 5.50 11.59 5.44
N ALA A 59 5.73 10.30 5.24
CA ALA A 59 6.10 9.39 6.31
C ALA A 59 7.61 9.51 6.58
N LYS A 60 7.97 9.74 7.86
CA LYS A 60 9.36 9.58 8.32
C LYS A 60 9.63 8.09 8.55
N PHE A 61 10.60 7.53 7.85
CA PHE A 61 10.95 6.10 7.87
C PHE A 61 12.02 5.75 8.90
N ASP A 62 12.17 6.59 9.91
CA ASP A 62 13.24 6.52 10.90
C ASP A 62 13.09 5.30 11.86
N GLN A 63 12.02 4.52 11.71
CA GLN A 63 11.72 3.31 12.49
C GLN A 63 11.24 2.18 11.56
N GLU A 64 11.40 0.92 12.00
CA GLU A 64 10.80 -0.22 11.31
C GLU A 64 9.28 -0.17 11.43
N TYR A 65 8.61 0.21 10.34
CA TYR A 65 7.15 0.22 10.25
C TYR A 65 6.66 -0.92 9.38
N THR A 66 5.52 -1.51 9.72
CA THR A 66 4.76 -2.34 8.78
C THR A 66 3.74 -1.48 8.03
N ILE A 67 3.23 -1.98 6.89
CA ILE A 67 2.14 -1.33 6.16
C ILE A 67 0.92 -1.08 7.07
N ASN A 68 0.60 -2.00 7.98
CA ASN A 68 -0.47 -1.79 8.98
C ASN A 68 -0.22 -0.58 9.89
N ASN A 69 1.00 -0.43 10.42
CA ASN A 69 1.31 0.73 11.27
C ASN A 69 1.18 2.06 10.50
N LEU A 70 1.56 2.07 9.22
CA LEU A 70 1.36 3.23 8.35
C LEU A 70 -0.14 3.53 8.19
N ILE A 71 -0.96 2.51 7.94
CA ILE A 71 -2.41 2.66 7.79
C ILE A 71 -3.03 3.26 9.06
N ASP A 72 -2.69 2.75 10.24
CA ASP A 72 -3.19 3.25 11.51
C ASP A 72 -2.82 4.73 11.72
N LYS A 73 -1.58 5.09 11.38
CA LYS A 73 -1.08 6.47 11.45
C LYS A 73 -1.84 7.39 10.49
N LEU A 74 -2.03 6.97 9.23
CA LEU A 74 -2.77 7.74 8.23
C LEU A 74 -4.24 7.95 8.65
N ASN A 75 -4.88 6.93 9.20
CA ASN A 75 -6.25 7.03 9.70
C ASN A 75 -6.36 7.97 10.91
N SER A 76 -5.40 7.91 11.83
CA SER A 76 -5.34 8.83 12.98
C SER A 76 -5.21 10.29 12.54
N MET A 77 -4.37 10.58 11.54
CA MET A 77 -4.22 11.94 11.00
C MET A 77 -5.48 12.43 10.27
N ARG A 78 -6.17 11.56 9.55
CA ARG A 78 -7.42 11.90 8.84
C ARG A 78 -8.60 12.12 9.79
N SER A 79 -8.57 11.57 11.01
CA SER A 79 -9.63 11.79 12.01
C SER A 79 -9.53 13.15 12.73
N GLN A 80 -8.45 13.91 12.53
CA GLN A 80 -8.23 15.22 13.17
C GLN A 80 -8.58 16.41 12.25
N VAL A 81 -9.10 16.16 11.06
CA VAL A 81 -9.57 17.18 10.09
C VAL A 81 -11.06 17.03 9.82
#